data_AF-X1HXA3-F1
#
_entry.id   AF-X1HXA3-F1
#
_cell.length_a   1.000
_cell.length_b   1.000
_cell.length_c   1.000
_cell.angle_alpha   90.00
_cell.angle_beta   90.00
_cell.angle_gamma   90.00
#
_symmetry.space_group_name_H-M   'P 1'
#
loop_
_entity.id
_entity.type
_entity.pdbx_description
1 polymer ?
#
loop_
_entity_poly.entity_id
_entity_poly.type
_entity_poly.pdbx_seq_one_letter_code
_entity_poly.pdbx_strand_id
1 'polypeptide(L)'
;DLFAKWQLDTTPALEKLYHQIQGHVYSKELNQWTTGGDPILTEKGAIEIISYLDSHFSQFFSLSRLSDPEIKRVCKQVRFWICNFILLNHDEYKIMKQKADWLVDITDHTVYVNMKRSEKGFQAELMSIQQRIVESIQQKDVGEEQKKKRGGIFNLFNKAGG
;
A
#
# COMPACT_ATOMS: atom_id res chain seq x y z
N ASP A 1 1.50 19.46 -1.09
CA ASP A 1 0.89 18.45 -1.96
C ASP A 1 0.22 17.40 -1.09
N LEU A 2 -1.11 17.50 -0.95
CA LEU A 2 -1.84 16.68 0.02
C LEU A 2 -1.94 15.22 -0.42
N PHE A 3 -1.66 14.90 -1.69
CA PHE A 3 -1.78 13.54 -2.26
C PHE A 3 -0.48 12.74 -2.16
N ALA A 4 0.69 13.38 -2.27
CA ALA A 4 1.99 12.72 -2.16
C ALA A 4 2.25 12.09 -0.77
N LYS A 5 1.64 12.62 0.30
CA LYS A 5 1.81 12.11 1.68
C LYS A 5 1.12 10.75 1.92
N TRP A 6 0.24 10.30 1.02
CA TRP A 6 -0.60 9.12 1.23
C TRP A 6 -0.47 8.06 0.14
N GLN A 7 0.49 8.22 -0.77
CA GLN A 7 0.91 7.11 -1.61
C GLN A 7 1.54 6.03 -0.74
N LEU A 8 1.09 4.79 -0.90
CA LEU A 8 1.72 3.64 -0.25
C LEU A 8 3.12 3.48 -0.83
N ASP A 9 4.12 3.73 0.01
CA ASP A 9 5.51 3.48 -0.37
C ASP A 9 5.73 1.97 -0.57
N THR A 10 5.88 1.58 -1.83
CA THR A 10 6.16 0.20 -2.25
C THR A 10 7.65 -0.11 -2.30
N THR A 11 8.51 0.91 -2.17
CA THR A 11 9.98 0.76 -2.20
C THR A 11 10.48 -0.29 -1.22
N PRO A 12 10.05 -0.31 0.06
CA PRO A 12 10.54 -1.30 1.02
C PRO A 12 10.14 -2.73 0.67
N ALA A 13 9.00 -2.91 0.00
CA ALA A 13 8.57 -4.25 -0.41
C ALA A 13 9.32 -4.74 -1.64
N LEU A 14 9.58 -3.86 -2.61
CA LEU A 14 10.39 -4.15 -3.79
C LEU A 14 11.85 -4.43 -3.41
N GLU A 15 12.42 -3.63 -2.51
CA GLU A 15 13.75 -3.84 -1.96
C GLU A 15 13.85 -5.21 -1.27
N LYS A 16 12.88 -5.54 -0.42
CA LYS A 16 12.82 -6.87 0.22
C LYS A 16 12.75 -8.00 -0.82
N LEU A 17 11.90 -7.86 -1.84
CA LEU A 17 11.78 -8.85 -2.91
C LEU A 17 13.11 -9.02 -3.67
N TYR A 18 13.78 -7.92 -3.99
CA TYR A 18 15.11 -7.95 -4.60
C TYR A 18 16.09 -8.75 -3.76
N HIS A 19 16.16 -8.48 -2.46
CA HIS A 19 17.02 -9.22 -1.54
C HIS A 19 16.69 -10.71 -1.47
N GLN A 20 15.39 -11.07 -1.44
CA GLN A 20 14.97 -12.48 -1.47
C GLN A 20 15.38 -13.18 -2.76
N ILE A 21 15.24 -12.53 -3.90
CA ILE A 21 15.67 -13.04 -5.21
C ILE A 21 17.19 -13.26 -5.25
N GLN A 22 17.95 -12.33 -4.68
CA GLN A 22 19.41 -12.37 -4.62
C GLN A 22 19.96 -13.31 -3.53
N GLY A 23 19.11 -14.02 -2.78
CA GLY A 23 19.57 -14.93 -1.73
C GLY A 23 20.13 -14.22 -0.49
N HIS A 24 19.76 -12.95 -0.29
CA HIS A 24 20.15 -12.18 0.89
C HIS A 24 19.25 -12.51 2.09
N VAL A 25 19.85 -12.46 3.27
CA VAL A 25 19.19 -12.62 4.57
C VAL A 25 19.46 -11.38 5.41
N TYR A 26 18.42 -10.84 6.01
CA TYR A 26 18.53 -9.67 6.87
C TYR A 26 19.10 -10.06 8.24
N SER A 27 20.27 -9.54 8.58
CA SER A 27 20.89 -9.69 9.89
C SER A 27 20.38 -8.60 10.83
N LYS A 28 19.64 -8.99 11.88
CA LYS A 28 19.16 -8.06 12.91
C LYS A 28 20.30 -7.48 13.74
N GLU A 29 21.36 -8.25 13.95
CA GLU A 29 22.52 -7.82 14.75
C GLU A 29 23.31 -6.72 14.04
N LEU A 30 23.47 -6.85 12.72
CA LEU A 30 24.23 -5.90 11.89
C LEU A 30 23.33 -4.83 11.26
N ASN A 31 22.01 -4.93 11.43
CA ASN A 31 21.01 -4.06 10.82
C ASN A 31 21.18 -3.91 9.29
N GLN A 32 21.60 -4.99 8.61
CA GLN A 32 21.91 -4.97 7.18
C GLN A 32 21.61 -6.31 6.50
N TRP A 33 21.45 -6.28 5.18
CA TRP A 33 21.34 -7.47 4.35
C TRP A 33 22.71 -8.13 4.17
N THR A 34 22.75 -9.45 4.28
CA THR A 34 23.96 -10.26 4.15
C THR A 34 23.70 -11.43 3.20
N THR A 35 24.73 -11.93 2.53
CA THR A 35 24.60 -13.10 1.65
C THR A 35 24.36 -14.35 2.49
N GLY A 36 23.23 -15.03 2.27
CA GLY A 36 22.86 -16.23 3.04
C GLY A 36 22.48 -17.45 2.19
N GLY A 37 22.34 -17.29 0.87
CA GLY A 37 22.05 -18.38 -0.05
C GLY A 37 22.28 -18.00 -1.51
N ASP A 38 22.05 -18.96 -2.40
CA ASP A 38 22.27 -18.76 -3.83
C ASP A 38 21.17 -17.88 -4.46
N PRO A 39 21.54 -16.89 -5.29
CA PRO A 39 20.58 -16.07 -6.02
C PRO A 39 19.78 -16.91 -7.01
N ILE A 40 18.47 -16.67 -7.10
CA ILE A 40 17.58 -17.37 -8.04
C ILE A 40 17.96 -17.03 -9.49
N LEU A 41 18.35 -15.78 -9.73
CA LEU A 41 18.70 -15.26 -11.04
C LEU A 41 19.71 -14.12 -10.90
N THR A 42 20.30 -13.71 -12.02
CA THR A 42 21.26 -12.60 -12.04
C THR A 42 20.66 -11.30 -11.52
N GLU A 43 21.53 -10.41 -11.03
CA GLU A 43 21.16 -9.04 -10.63
C GLU A 43 20.39 -8.31 -11.73
N LYS A 44 20.85 -8.42 -12.99
CA LYS A 44 20.17 -7.82 -14.15
C LYS A 44 18.71 -8.29 -14.26
N GLY A 45 18.47 -9.60 -14.18
CA GLY A 45 17.10 -10.10 -14.26
C GLY A 45 16.26 -9.72 -13.03
N ALA A 46 16.88 -9.58 -11.85
CA ALA A 46 16.17 -9.13 -10.65
C ALA A 46 15.71 -7.69 -10.81
N ILE A 47 16.58 -6.81 -11.34
CA ILE A 47 16.25 -5.42 -11.66
C ILE A 47 15.10 -5.33 -12.67
N GLU A 48 15.07 -6.19 -13.71
CA GLU A 48 13.97 -6.24 -14.67
C GLU A 48 12.63 -6.59 -14.00
N ILE A 49 12.62 -7.60 -13.13
CA ILE A 49 11.42 -7.98 -12.37
C ILE A 49 10.97 -6.82 -11.48
N ILE A 50 11.89 -6.22 -10.71
CA ILE A 50 11.55 -5.09 -9.83
C ILE A 50 11.02 -3.90 -10.61
N SER A 51 11.64 -3.55 -11.74
CA SER A 51 11.19 -2.44 -12.60
C SER A 51 9.80 -2.68 -13.17
N TYR A 52 9.51 -3.91 -13.59
CA TYR A 52 8.17 -4.28 -14.04
C TYR A 52 7.14 -4.12 -12.93
N LEU A 53 7.44 -4.59 -11.72
CA LEU A 53 6.53 -4.48 -10.58
C LEU A 53 6.32 -3.04 -10.13
N ASP A 54 7.37 -2.22 -10.12
CA ASP A 54 7.30 -0.80 -9.76
C ASP A 54 6.35 -0.02 -10.68
N SER A 55 6.38 -0.31 -11.98
CA SER A 55 5.45 0.29 -12.94
C SER A 55 3.98 -0.05 -12.65
N HIS A 56 3.70 -1.27 -12.18
CA HIS A 56 2.34 -1.68 -11.81
C HIS A 56 1.92 -1.05 -10.49
N PHE A 57 2.83 -1.02 -9.51
CA PHE A 57 2.54 -0.41 -8.22
C PHE A 57 2.27 1.09 -8.36
N SER A 58 3.14 1.84 -9.04
CA SER A 58 2.92 3.27 -9.27
C SER A 58 1.58 3.56 -9.95
N GLN A 59 1.15 2.75 -10.92
CA GLN A 59 -0.14 2.94 -11.60
C GLN A 59 -1.36 2.65 -10.71
N PHE A 60 -1.34 1.57 -9.93
CA PHE A 60 -2.51 1.12 -9.15
C PHE A 60 -2.63 1.76 -7.76
N PHE A 61 -1.51 2.06 -7.09
CA PHE A 61 -1.51 2.69 -5.76
C PHE A 61 -1.82 4.19 -5.81
N SER A 62 -1.56 4.84 -6.95
CA SER A 62 -1.79 6.28 -7.07
C SER A 62 -3.27 6.67 -7.09
N LEU A 63 -4.20 5.75 -7.43
CA LEU A 63 -5.55 6.17 -7.85
C LEU A 63 -6.72 5.23 -7.50
N SER A 64 -6.55 4.04 -6.90
CA SER A 64 -7.64 3.03 -6.93
C SER A 64 -7.93 2.29 -5.61
N ARG A 65 -9.20 2.29 -5.20
CA ARG A 65 -9.79 1.25 -4.34
C ARG A 65 -9.93 -0.03 -5.17
N LEU A 66 -8.91 -0.88 -5.17
CA LEU A 66 -9.04 -2.19 -5.81
C LEU A 66 -9.85 -3.13 -4.90
N SER A 67 -10.93 -3.68 -5.43
CA SER A 67 -11.66 -4.79 -4.83
C SER A 67 -10.84 -6.08 -4.89
N ASP A 68 -11.17 -7.05 -4.04
CA ASP A 68 -10.49 -8.35 -4.00
C ASP A 68 -10.43 -9.06 -5.38
N PRO A 69 -11.50 -9.05 -6.21
CA PRO A 69 -11.45 -9.57 -7.57
C PRO A 69 -10.48 -8.81 -8.50
N GLU A 70 -10.34 -7.50 -8.33
CA GLU A 70 -9.42 -6.68 -9.12
C GLU A 70 -7.97 -6.94 -8.72
N ILE A 71 -7.69 -7.05 -7.41
CA ILE A 71 -6.39 -7.46 -6.89
C ILE A 71 -5.99 -8.82 -7.48
N LYS A 72 -6.89 -9.81 -7.44
CA LYS A 72 -6.66 -11.14 -8.04
C LYS A 72 -6.41 -11.08 -9.54
N ARG A 73 -7.09 -10.19 -10.27
CA ARG A 73 -6.86 -9.98 -11.71
C ARG A 73 -5.44 -9.47 -11.96
N VAL A 74 -4.97 -8.50 -11.19
CA VAL A 74 -3.60 -7.97 -11.35
C VAL A 74 -2.56 -9.03 -10.95
N CYS A 75 -2.77 -9.75 -9.85
CA CYS A 75 -1.91 -10.86 -9.45
C CYS A 75 -1.78 -11.91 -10.56
N LYS A 76 -2.90 -12.27 -11.22
CA LYS A 76 -2.90 -13.19 -12.37
C LYS A 76 -2.11 -12.65 -13.57
N GLN A 77 -2.21 -11.35 -13.86
CA GLN A 77 -1.44 -10.72 -14.94
C GLN A 77 0.06 -10.75 -14.64
N VAL A 78 0.46 -10.38 -13.41
CA VAL A 78 1.87 -10.44 -12.98
C VAL A 78 2.37 -11.87 -13.01
N ARG A 79 1.62 -12.84 -12.48
CA ARG A 79 1.98 -14.26 -12.51
C ARG A 79 2.21 -14.75 -13.95
N PHE A 80 1.31 -14.41 -14.88
CA PHE A 80 1.48 -14.74 -16.29
C PHE A 80 2.74 -14.10 -16.89
N TRP A 81 3.01 -12.84 -16.56
CA TRP A 81 4.22 -12.16 -17.02
C TRP A 81 5.49 -12.82 -16.47
N ILE A 82 5.56 -13.14 -15.17
CA ILE A 82 6.70 -13.83 -14.58
C ILE A 82 6.92 -15.20 -15.21
N CYS A 83 5.86 -15.98 -15.44
CA CYS A 83 5.99 -17.27 -16.13
C CYS A 83 6.61 -17.10 -17.52
N ASN A 84 6.14 -16.11 -18.30
CA ASN A 84 6.71 -15.83 -19.62
C ASN A 84 8.15 -15.31 -19.53
N PHE A 85 8.44 -14.43 -18.57
CA PHE A 85 9.78 -13.91 -18.34
C PHE A 85 10.75 -15.06 -18.05
N ILE A 86 10.37 -16.01 -17.20
CA ILE A 86 11.16 -17.21 -16.92
C ILE A 86 11.36 -18.02 -18.19
N LEU A 87 10.28 -18.37 -18.90
CA LEU A 87 10.35 -19.22 -20.09
C LEU A 87 11.26 -18.63 -21.18
N LEU A 88 11.13 -17.33 -21.44
CA LEU A 88 11.83 -16.65 -22.54
C LEU A 88 13.28 -16.27 -22.17
N ASN A 89 13.57 -16.01 -20.90
CA ASN A 89 14.86 -15.43 -20.50
C ASN A 89 15.66 -16.30 -19.52
N HIS A 90 15.28 -17.57 -19.32
CA HIS A 90 15.97 -18.44 -18.34
C HIS A 90 17.48 -18.56 -18.60
N ASP A 91 17.88 -18.63 -19.86
CA ASP A 91 19.30 -18.73 -20.23
C ASP A 91 20.03 -17.39 -20.06
N GLU A 92 19.43 -16.27 -20.47
CA GLU A 92 20.03 -14.93 -20.36
C GLU A 92 20.27 -14.55 -18.90
N TYR A 93 19.27 -14.75 -18.04
CA TYR A 93 19.33 -14.37 -16.63
C TYR A 93 19.76 -15.50 -15.69
N LYS A 94 20.21 -16.62 -16.25
CA LYS A 94 20.69 -17.80 -15.50
C LYS A 94 19.72 -18.22 -14.39
N ILE A 95 18.44 -18.29 -14.72
CA ILE A 95 17.39 -18.59 -13.75
C ILE A 95 17.53 -20.04 -13.27
N MET A 96 17.64 -20.22 -11.96
CA MET A 96 17.67 -21.55 -11.32
C MET A 96 16.34 -22.27 -11.55
N LYS A 97 16.32 -23.25 -12.47
CA LYS A 97 15.10 -24.00 -12.86
C LYS A 97 14.38 -24.61 -11.65
N GLN A 98 15.14 -25.10 -10.66
CA GLN A 98 14.65 -25.69 -9.42
C GLN A 98 14.07 -24.68 -8.41
N LYS A 99 14.20 -23.37 -8.66
CA LYS A 99 13.61 -22.28 -7.85
C LYS A 99 12.65 -21.40 -8.67
N ALA A 100 12.28 -21.82 -9.88
CA ALA A 100 11.43 -21.03 -10.77
C ALA A 100 10.00 -20.89 -10.22
N ASP A 101 9.47 -21.95 -9.62
CA ASP A 101 8.21 -21.95 -8.87
C ASP A 101 8.26 -20.97 -7.70
N TRP A 102 9.35 -20.98 -6.94
CA TRP A 102 9.55 -20.08 -5.82
C TRP A 102 9.57 -18.61 -6.27
N LEU A 103 10.22 -18.30 -7.40
CA LEU A 103 10.21 -16.95 -7.98
C LEU A 103 8.80 -16.44 -8.31
N VAL A 104 7.96 -17.33 -8.86
CA VAL A 104 6.56 -17.01 -9.16
C VAL A 104 5.82 -16.71 -7.86
N ASP A 105 5.95 -17.57 -6.86
CA ASP A 105 5.19 -17.45 -5.61
C ASP A 105 5.62 -16.26 -4.76
N ILE A 106 6.93 -15.95 -4.64
CA ILE A 106 7.38 -14.77 -3.89
C ILE A 106 6.94 -13.47 -4.56
N THR A 107 6.94 -13.44 -5.89
CA THR A 107 6.50 -12.27 -6.65
C THR A 107 4.99 -12.06 -6.51
N ASP A 108 4.21 -13.12 -6.74
CA ASP A 108 2.75 -13.10 -6.62
C ASP A 108 2.31 -12.71 -5.20
N HIS A 109 2.94 -13.31 -4.18
CA HIS A 109 2.66 -12.97 -2.79
C HIS A 109 3.01 -11.52 -2.45
N THR A 110 4.15 -11.02 -2.95
CA THR A 110 4.56 -9.62 -2.74
C THR A 110 3.53 -8.66 -3.36
N VAL A 111 3.08 -8.93 -4.59
CA VAL A 111 2.05 -8.11 -5.24
C VAL A 111 0.74 -8.16 -4.46
N TYR A 112 0.27 -9.36 -4.10
CA TYR A 112 -0.97 -9.54 -3.37
C TYR A 112 -0.97 -8.81 -2.02
N VAL A 113 0.07 -9.00 -1.21
CA VAL A 113 0.18 -8.37 0.11
C VAL A 113 0.23 -6.85 0.00
N ASN A 114 1.00 -6.31 -0.95
CA ASN A 114 1.05 -4.86 -1.13
C ASN A 114 -0.30 -4.32 -1.59
N MET A 115 -0.96 -4.96 -2.55
CA MET A 115 -2.28 -4.51 -3.00
C MET A 115 -3.36 -4.66 -1.92
N LYS A 116 -3.27 -5.67 -1.06
CA LYS A 116 -4.14 -5.76 0.12
C LYS A 116 -3.90 -4.64 1.13
N ARG A 117 -2.68 -4.06 1.18
CA ARG A 117 -2.41 -2.88 2.02
C ARG A 117 -3.09 -1.64 1.48
N SER A 118 -3.29 -1.50 0.15
CA SER A 118 -4.10 -0.37 -0.36
C SER A 118 -5.55 -0.47 0.06
N GLU A 119 -6.13 -1.68 0.09
CA GLU A 119 -7.49 -1.89 0.60
C GLU A 119 -7.62 -1.50 2.09
N LYS A 120 -6.67 -1.92 2.94
CA LYS A 120 -6.71 -1.65 4.39
C LYS A 120 -6.36 -0.21 4.75
N GLY A 121 -5.36 0.38 4.09
CA GLY A 121 -4.99 1.79 4.30
C GLY A 121 -6.15 2.72 3.97
N PHE A 122 -6.86 2.41 2.89
CA PHE A 122 -8.07 3.10 2.49
C PHE A 122 -9.24 2.94 3.48
N GLN A 123 -9.43 1.75 4.07
CA GLN A 123 -10.47 1.56 5.11
C GLN A 123 -10.19 2.35 6.38
N ALA A 124 -8.93 2.37 6.85
CA ALA A 124 -8.53 3.20 7.99
C ALA A 124 -8.72 4.70 7.70
N GLU A 125 -8.46 5.12 6.45
CA GLU A 125 -8.70 6.47 5.96
C GLU A 125 -10.20 6.85 6.01
N LEU A 126 -11.08 6.01 5.46
CA LEU A 126 -12.53 6.20 5.52
C LEU A 126 -13.04 6.39 6.94
N MET A 127 -12.57 5.55 7.86
CA MET A 127 -12.94 5.64 9.27
C MET A 127 -12.47 6.97 9.88
N SER A 128 -11.24 7.42 9.59
CA SER A 128 -10.72 8.70 10.09
C SER A 128 -11.50 9.92 9.54
N ILE A 129 -11.91 9.87 8.27
CA ILE A 129 -12.72 10.92 7.64
C ILE A 129 -14.12 10.93 8.22
N GLN A 130 -14.75 9.76 8.36
CA GLN A 130 -16.06 9.64 9.01
C GLN A 130 -16.03 10.17 10.43
N GLN A 131 -14.98 9.85 11.19
CA GLN A 131 -14.81 10.32 12.56
C GLN A 131 -14.68 11.84 12.64
N ARG A 132 -13.88 12.46 11.77
CA ARG A 132 -13.79 13.94 11.67
C ARG A 132 -15.11 14.59 11.27
N ILE A 133 -15.87 13.97 10.36
CA ILE A 133 -17.19 14.49 9.98
C ILE A 133 -18.14 14.46 11.17
N VAL A 134 -18.20 13.34 11.91
CA VAL A 134 -19.02 13.20 13.12
C VAL A 134 -18.65 14.24 14.17
N GLU A 135 -17.35 14.42 14.43
CA GLU A 135 -16.85 15.44 15.36
C GLU A 135 -17.23 16.86 14.92
N SER A 136 -17.16 17.17 13.62
CA SER A 136 -17.53 18.48 13.08
C SER A 136 -19.03 18.79 13.16
N ILE A 137 -19.88 17.74 13.08
CA ILE A 137 -21.34 17.86 13.22
C ILE A 137 -21.69 18.07 14.71
N GLN A 138 -21.09 17.28 15.60
CA GLN A 138 -21.29 17.45 17.05
C GLN A 138 -20.86 18.83 17.55
N GLN A 139 -19.77 19.39 17.03
CA GLN A 139 -19.35 20.76 17.38
C GLN A 139 -20.33 21.84 16.89
N LYS A 140 -21.02 21.61 15.77
CA LYS A 140 -22.06 22.54 15.28
C LYS A 140 -23.32 22.49 16.14
N ASP A 141 -23.75 21.31 16.57
CA ASP A 141 -24.92 21.14 17.43
C ASP A 141 -24.73 21.81 18.81
N VAL A 142 -23.53 21.67 19.39
CA VAL A 142 -23.17 22.34 20.66
C VAL A 142 -23.09 23.87 20.49
N GLY A 143 -22.61 24.35 19.35
CA GLY A 143 -22.57 25.79 19.02
C GLY A 143 -23.95 26.43 18.87
N GLU A 144 -24.92 25.71 18.31
CA GLU A 144 -26.31 26.19 18.16
C GLU A 144 -27.08 26.20 19.49
N GLU A 145 -26.88 25.19 20.35
CA GLU A 145 -27.48 25.20 21.70
C GLU A 145 -26.97 26.35 22.58
N GLN A 146 -25.67 26.68 22.49
CA GLN A 146 -25.11 27.83 23.22
C GLN A 146 -25.62 29.17 22.68
N LYS A 147 -25.83 29.30 21.37
CA LYS A 147 -26.45 30.51 20.77
C LYS A 147 -27.91 30.66 21.18
N LYS A 148 -28.70 29.58 21.25
CA LYS A 148 -30.08 29.62 21.75
C LYS A 148 -30.16 29.99 23.23
N LYS A 149 -29.28 29.46 24.10
CA LYS A 149 -29.22 29.84 25.53
C LYS A 149 -28.85 31.32 25.73
N ARG A 150 -27.88 31.85 24.97
CA ARG A 150 -27.52 33.28 25.03
C ARG A 150 -28.63 34.20 24.51
N GLY A 151 -29.33 33.82 23.43
CA GLY A 151 -30.48 34.58 22.92
C GLY A 151 -31.69 34.58 23.87
N GLY A 152 -31.94 33.45 24.55
CA GLY A 152 -33.00 33.35 25.56
C GLY A 152 -32.76 34.23 26.79
N ILE A 153 -31.51 34.32 27.26
CA ILE A 153 -31.13 35.20 28.38
C ILE A 153 -31.28 36.68 28.00
N PHE A 154 -30.90 37.07 26.78
CA PHE A 154 -31.05 38.45 26.32
C PHE A 154 -32.53 38.91 26.23
N ASN A 155 -33.44 38.01 25.84
CA ASN A 155 -34.87 38.30 25.80
C ASN A 155 -35.54 38.38 27.18
N LEU A 156 -34.96 37.73 28.21
CA LEU A 156 -35.46 37.81 29.59
C LEU A 156 -35.13 39.15 30.25
N PHE A 157 -33.97 39.74 29.96
CA PHE A 157 -33.59 41.06 30.50
C PHE A 157 -34.34 42.23 29.87
N ASN A 158 -34.72 42.16 28.59
CA ASN A 158 -35.52 43.21 27.94
C ASN A 158 -37.00 43.22 28.36
N LYS A 159 -37.51 42.14 28.96
CA LYS A 159 -38.92 42.05 29.40
C LYS A 159 -39.15 42.46 30.86
N ALA A 160 -38.08 42.64 31.64
CA ALA A 160 -38.16 43.01 33.06
C ALA A 160 -37.82 44.48 33.34
N GLY A 161 -37.52 45.26 32.28
CA GLY A 161 -37.15 46.69 32.36
C GLY A 161 -38.12 47.65 31.67
N GLY A 162 -39.36 47.23 31.43
CA GLY A 162 -40.43 48.05 30.84
C GLY A 162 -41.64 48.12 31.74
#